data_AF-A0A5C4N821-F1
#
_entry.id   AF-A0A5C4N821-F1
#
_cell.length_a   1.000
_cell.length_b   1.000
_cell.length_c   1.000
_cell.angle_alpha   90.00
_cell.angle_beta   90.00
_cell.angle_gamma   90.00
#
_symmetry.space_group_name_H-M   'P 1'
#
loop_
_entity.id
_entity.type
_entity.pdbx_description
1 polymer ?
#
loop_
_entity_poly.entity_id
_entity_poly.type
_entity_poly.pdbx_seq_one_letter_code
_entity_poly.pdbx_strand_id
1 'polypeptide(L)'
;MDATFMSWLGFAAFVGLLLAFDLGLLSRKAHVITGREALIRVGIYLALAMVFCAGVFWFQGSELALQFLSGYLIEFSLSIDNIFVIVLIFTHFAVPPQY
;
A
#
# COMPACT_ATOMS: atom_id res chain seq x y z
N MET A 1 6.62 7.15 -30.75
CA MET A 1 5.84 7.13 -29.51
C MET A 1 6.80 7.52 -28.41
N ASP A 2 6.56 8.67 -27.79
CA ASP A 2 7.53 9.37 -26.96
C ASP A 2 7.92 8.54 -25.74
N ALA A 3 9.19 8.56 -25.34
CA ALA A 3 9.72 7.75 -24.23
C ALA A 3 8.90 7.87 -22.93
N THR A 4 8.24 9.01 -22.73
CA THR A 4 7.30 9.30 -21.63
C THR A 4 6.04 8.42 -21.67
N PHE A 5 5.49 8.13 -22.86
CA PHE A 5 4.34 7.24 -23.00
C PHE A 5 4.73 5.79 -22.68
N MET A 6 5.93 5.39 -23.07
CA MET A 6 6.45 4.03 -22.82
C MET A 6 6.75 3.78 -21.34
N SER A 7 7.25 4.77 -20.60
CA SER A 7 7.45 4.67 -19.15
C SER A 7 6.12 4.65 -18.38
N TRP A 8 5.13 5.44 -18.80
CA TRP A 8 3.77 5.38 -18.26
C TRP A 8 3.10 4.03 -18.52
N LEU A 9 3.25 3.47 -19.72
CA LEU A 9 2.74 2.15 -20.06
C LEU A 9 3.41 1.06 -19.22
N GLY A 10 4.73 1.14 -19.04
CA GLY A 10 5.49 0.22 -18.18
C GLY A 10 5.08 0.32 -16.71
N PHE A 11 4.86 1.53 -16.19
CA PHE A 11 4.36 1.76 -14.84
C PHE A 11 2.94 1.19 -14.67
N ALA A 12 2.02 1.50 -15.58
CA ALA A 12 0.65 1.00 -15.55
C ALA A 12 0.59 -0.53 -15.64
N ALA A 13 1.43 -1.14 -16.48
CA ALA A 13 1.56 -2.58 -16.59
C ALA A 13 2.10 -3.20 -15.29
N PHE A 14 3.12 -2.60 -14.68
CA PHE A 14 3.68 -3.06 -13.40
C PHE A 14 2.66 -2.99 -12.27
N VAL A 15 1.95 -1.86 -12.14
CA VAL A 15 0.88 -1.67 -11.15
C VAL A 15 -0.28 -2.63 -11.41
N GLY A 16 -0.68 -2.81 -12.66
CA GLY A 16 -1.74 -3.75 -13.04
C GLY A 16 -1.39 -5.20 -12.71
N LEU A 17 -0.14 -5.61 -12.92
CA LEU A 17 0.34 -6.96 -12.59
C LEU A 17 0.40 -7.17 -11.07
N LEU A 18 0.86 -6.18 -10.32
CA LEU A 18 0.82 -6.21 -8.86
C LEU A 18 -0.61 -6.32 -8.31
N LEU A 19 -1.55 -5.54 -8.86
CA LEU A 19 -2.96 -5.61 -8.46
C LEU A 19 -3.58 -6.97 -8.81
N ALA A 20 -3.29 -7.52 -9.99
CA ALA A 20 -3.78 -8.84 -10.37
C ALA A 20 -3.24 -9.93 -9.43
N PHE A 21 -1.99 -9.80 -9.00
CA PHE A 21 -1.39 -10.72 -8.03
C PHE A 21 -2.02 -10.58 -6.64
N ASP A 22 -2.23 -9.36 -6.16
CA ASP A 22 -2.79 -9.04 -4.84
C ASP A 22 -4.27 -9.48 -4.72
N LEU A 23 -5.10 -9.14 -5.72
CA LEU A 23 -6.51 -9.55 -5.77
C LEU A 23 -6.69 -11.04 -6.07
N GLY A 24 -5.81 -11.63 -6.90
CA GLY A 24 -5.96 -13.00 -7.39
C GLY A 24 -5.48 -14.08 -6.42
N LEU A 25 -4.34 -13.89 -5.76
CA LEU A 25 -3.69 -14.94 -4.97
C LEU A 25 -3.83 -14.75 -3.46
N LEU A 26 -3.91 -13.52 -2.97
CA LEU A 26 -3.81 -13.24 -1.53
C LEU A 26 -5.18 -13.10 -0.84
N SER A 27 -6.21 -12.64 -1.55
CA SER A 27 -7.53 -12.31 -0.99
C SER A 27 -8.54 -13.47 -0.96
N ARG A 28 -8.10 -14.72 -1.17
CA ARG A 28 -9.00 -15.85 -1.43
C ARG A 28 -9.76 -16.40 -0.21
N LYS A 29 -9.43 -15.97 1.02
CA LYS A 29 -10.09 -16.48 2.25
C LYS A 29 -10.40 -15.35 3.23
N ALA A 30 -11.68 -15.17 3.53
CA ALA A 30 -12.17 -14.33 4.61
C ALA A 30 -11.93 -15.05 5.95
N HIS A 31 -10.99 -14.54 6.72
CA HIS A 31 -10.67 -14.98 8.08
C HIS A 31 -10.40 -13.72 8.92
N VAL A 32 -10.93 -13.68 10.14
CA VAL A 32 -10.55 -12.75 11.22
C VAL A 32 -9.03 -12.52 11.22
N ILE A 33 -8.60 -11.37 10.71
CA ILE A 33 -7.18 -11.02 10.67
C ILE A 33 -6.76 -10.75 12.11
N THR A 34 -5.88 -11.58 12.66
CA THR A 34 -5.30 -11.32 13.98
C THR A 34 -4.38 -10.10 13.91
N GLY A 35 -4.19 -9.36 15.00
CA GLY A 35 -3.34 -8.16 15.01
C GLY A 35 -1.91 -8.41 14.50
N ARG A 36 -1.37 -9.62 14.73
CA ARG A 36 -0.07 -10.05 14.17
C ARG A 36 -0.08 -10.19 12.65
N GLU A 37 -1.15 -10.74 12.09
CA GLU A 37 -1.31 -10.86 10.63
C GLU A 37 -1.52 -9.50 9.98
N ALA A 38 -2.26 -8.60 10.62
CA ALA A 38 -2.47 -7.23 10.13
C ALA A 38 -1.13 -6.48 10.04
N LEU A 39 -0.30 -6.56 11.08
CA LEU A 39 1.04 -5.97 11.09
C LEU A 39 1.94 -6.55 9.98
N ILE A 40 1.90 -7.86 9.76
CA ILE A 40 2.67 -8.50 8.69
C ILE A 40 2.20 -8.00 7.32
N ARG A 41 0.88 -7.90 7.08
CA ARG A 41 0.32 -7.40 5.81
C ARG A 41 0.74 -5.95 5.56
N VAL A 42 0.62 -5.09 6.57
CA VAL A 42 1.09 -3.69 6.48
C VAL A 42 2.59 -3.65 6.16
N GLY A 43 3.40 -4.46 6.84
CA GLY A 43 4.84 -4.56 6.57
C GLY A 43 5.16 -5.00 5.15
N ILE A 44 4.40 -5.94 4.58
CA ILE A 44 4.56 -6.39 3.18
C ILE A 44 4.27 -5.24 2.21
N TYR A 45 3.17 -4.50 2.39
CA TYR A 45 2.83 -3.37 1.53
C TYR A 45 3.83 -2.22 1.66
N LEU A 46 4.31 -1.95 2.88
CA LEU A 46 5.37 -0.97 3.11
C LEU A 46 6.67 -1.37 2.40
N ALA A 47 7.07 -2.64 2.49
CA ALA A 47 8.24 -3.15 1.79
C ALA A 47 8.10 -3.03 0.27
N LEU A 48 6.92 -3.35 -0.27
CA LEU A 48 6.64 -3.21 -1.70
C LEU A 48 6.74 -1.74 -2.16
N ALA A 49 6.18 -0.80 -1.38
CA ALA A 49 6.31 0.64 -1.64
C ALA A 49 7.77 1.10 -1.62
N MET A 50 8.57 0.61 -0.65
CA MET A 50 10.00 0.93 -0.57
C MET A 50 10.81 0.35 -1.75
N VAL A 51 10.50 -0.87 -2.19
CA VAL A 51 11.11 -1.47 -3.39
C VAL A 51 10.79 -0.64 -4.63
N PHE A 52 9.53 -0.20 -4.77
CA PHE A 52 9.14 0.68 -5.87
C PHE A 52 9.86 2.04 -5.80
N CYS A 53 9.95 2.66 -4.63
CA CYS A 53 10.70 3.90 -4.40
C CYS A 53 12.18 3.76 -4.80
N ALA A 54 12.83 2.64 -4.44
CA ALA A 54 14.19 2.34 -4.85
C ALA A 54 14.32 2.19 -6.38
N GLY A 55 13.33 1.56 -7.03
CA GLY A 55 13.25 1.51 -8.48
C GLY A 55 13.15 2.91 -9.11
N VAL A 56 12.26 3.77 -8.59
CA VAL A 56 12.15 5.17 -9.07
C VAL A 56 13.46 5.92 -8.89
N PHE A 57 14.16 5.73 -7.76
CA PHE A 57 15.46 6.34 -7.51
C PHE A 57 16.49 5.98 -8.59
N TRP A 58 16.51 4.71 -9.02
CA TRP A 58 17.47 4.22 -10.02
C TRP A 58 17.14 4.69 -11.44
N PHE A 59 15.86 4.76 -11.82
CA PHE A 59 15.46 5.10 -13.19
C PHE A 59 15.19 6.58 -13.44
N GLN A 60 14.70 7.31 -12.44
CA GLN A 60 14.25 8.71 -12.56
C GLN A 60 14.97 9.68 -11.61
N GLY A 61 15.87 9.17 -10.75
CA GLY A 61 16.69 10.00 -9.86
C GLY A 61 16.06 10.26 -8.49
N SER A 62 16.83 10.95 -7.65
CA SER A 62 16.51 11.17 -6.24
C SER A 62 15.30 12.06 -5.99
N GLU A 63 15.08 13.06 -6.84
CA GLU A 63 14.01 14.04 -6.65
C GLU A 63 12.61 13.39 -6.77
N LEU A 64 12.37 12.63 -7.85
CA LEU A 64 11.11 11.91 -8.07
C LEU A 64 10.90 10.80 -7.03
N ALA A 65 11.98 10.13 -6.60
CA ALA A 65 11.89 9.14 -5.53
C ALA A 65 11.49 9.77 -4.20
N LEU A 66 12.04 10.94 -3.87
CA LEU A 66 11.66 11.68 -2.66
C LEU A 66 10.22 12.19 -2.74
N GLN A 67 9.75 12.66 -3.89
CA GLN A 67 8.35 13.04 -4.10
C GLN A 67 7.41 11.85 -3.90
N PHE A 68 7.75 10.68 -4.46
CA PHE A 68 6.99 9.45 -4.23
C PHE A 68 6.95 9.06 -2.75
N LEU A 69 8.11 9.03 -2.08
CA LEU A 69 8.21 8.61 -0.68
C LEU A 69 7.45 9.56 0.25
N SER A 70 7.59 10.88 0.03
CA SER A 70 6.90 11.89 0.82
C SER A 70 5.39 11.82 0.62
N GLY A 71 4.92 11.66 -0.62
CA GLY A 71 3.51 11.41 -0.91
C GLY A 71 2.98 10.15 -0.22
N TYR A 72 3.70 9.04 -0.35
CA TYR A 72 3.35 7.77 0.29
C TYR A 72 3.26 7.89 1.82
N LEU A 73 4.21 8.56 2.47
CA LEU A 73 4.20 8.76 3.93
C LEU A 73 3.04 9.64 4.39
N ILE A 74 2.69 10.68 3.62
CA ILE A 74 1.54 11.55 3.92
C ILE A 74 0.25 10.73 3.85
N GLU A 75 0.04 9.97 2.78
CA GLU A 75 -1.14 9.12 2.62
C GLU A 75 -1.21 8.02 3.68
N PHE A 76 -0.08 7.41 4.02
CA PHE A 76 0.01 6.40 5.07
C PHE A 76 -0.34 6.98 6.45
N SER A 77 0.13 8.18 6.77
CA SER A 77 -0.20 8.88 8.01
C SER A 77 -1.69 9.20 8.12
N LEU A 78 -2.30 9.72 7.04
CA LEU A 78 -3.74 9.98 6.97
C LEU A 78 -4.57 8.70 7.13
N SER A 79 -4.09 7.57 6.60
CA SER A 79 -4.76 6.27 6.75
C SER A 79 -4.71 5.76 8.21
N ILE A 80 -3.58 5.96 8.90
CA ILE A 80 -3.44 5.58 10.33
C ILE A 80 -4.37 6.41 11.21
N ASP A 81 -4.46 7.72 10.99
CA ASP A 81 -5.33 8.61 11.75
C ASP A 81 -6.80 8.16 11.66
N ASN A 82 -7.26 7.86 10.44
CA ASN A 82 -8.60 7.35 10.20
C ASN A 82 -8.87 6.00 10.90
N ILE A 83 -7.94 5.05 10.83
CA ILE A 83 -8.08 3.75 11.51
C ILE A 83 -8.10 3.92 13.03
N PHE A 84 -7.27 4.80 13.58
CA PHE A 84 -7.22 5.07 15.02
C PHE A 84 -8.57 5.57 15.54
N VAL A 85 -9.18 6.54 14.85
CA VAL A 85 -10.51 7.06 15.21
C VAL A 85 -11.57 5.97 15.14
N ILE A 86 -11.58 5.15 14.07
CA ILE A 86 -12.54 4.06 13.90
C ILE A 86 -12.42 3.03 15.04
N VAL A 87 -11.19 2.60 15.35
CA VAL A 87 -10.94 1.64 16.43
C VAL A 87 -11.39 2.21 17.78
N LEU A 88 -11.10 3.48 18.08
CA LEU A 88 -11.52 4.12 19.32
C LEU A 88 -13.05 4.12 19.46
N ILE A 89 -13.77 4.46 18.40
CA ILE A 89 -15.24 4.44 18.37
C ILE A 89 -15.77 3.02 18.63
N PHE A 90 -15.30 2.01 17.89
CA PHE A 90 -15.75 0.62 18.09
C PHE A 90 -15.44 0.07 19.48
N THR A 91 -14.28 0.44 20.04
CA THR A 91 -13.88 0.03 21.38
C THR A 91 -14.77 0.70 22.44
N HIS A 92 -15.10 1.98 22.27
CA HIS A 92 -15.99 2.71 23.18
C HIS A 92 -17.41 2.14 23.22
N PHE A 93 -17.96 1.77 22.06
CA PHE A 93 -19.28 1.16 21.95
C PHE A 93 -19.30 -0.36 22.16
N ALA A 94 -18.15 -0.97 22.51
CA ALA A 94 -17.99 -2.41 22.69
C ALA A 94 -18.58 -3.25 21.54
N VAL A 95 -18.40 -2.78 20.30
CA VAL A 95 -18.92 -3.48 19.11
C VAL A 95 -18.20 -4.82 18.99
N PRO A 96 -18.91 -5.96 19.05
CA PRO A 96 -18.26 -7.25 18.98
C PRO A 96 -17.61 -7.44 17.61
N PRO A 97 -16.38 -7.99 17.54
CA PRO A 97 -15.73 -8.28 16.27
C PRO A 97 -16.56 -9.34 15.51
N GLN A 98 -17.07 -8.97 14.34
CA GLN A 98 -17.79 -9.88 13.46
C GLN A 98 -16.89 -10.27 12.28
N TYR A 99 -16.45 -11.55 12.29
CA TYR A 99 -15.78 -12.30 11.21
C TYR A 99 -14.38 -11.89 10.75
#